data_AF-A0A945ANU7-F1
#
_entry.id   AF-A0A945ANU7-F1
#
_cell.length_a   1.000
_cell.length_b   1.000
_cell.length_c   1.000
_cell.angle_alpha   90.00
_cell.angle_beta   90.00
_cell.angle_gamma   90.00
#
_symmetry.space_group_name_H-M   'P 1'
#
loop_
_entity.id
_entity.type
_entity.pdbx_description
1 polymer ?
#
loop_
_entity_poly.entity_id
_entity_poly.type
_entity_poly.pdbx_seq_one_letter_code
_entity_poly.pdbx_strand_id
1 'polypeptide(L)'
;MLLIDIGNTRIKWAQQHADQPEKMHAIVHINQNIDNSLISAWQDLNKPDKIYLACVGPQNIKQQIVHFAERLWPAVNVQEIYTRKYAHGVCNAYPKYNKLGVDRWLALLAAYHYYNAPVCIVSCGSALTLDIVDRQGQHLGGMIMPGLNLMQQALSRGAANLNYCTKQYPLGLANNTEAAIYNGNLSAIQGFIERGL
;
A
#
# COMPACT_ATOMS: atom_id res chain seq x y z
N MET A 1 10.62 -15.74 8.35
CA MET A 1 10.73 -14.28 8.69
C MET A 1 9.35 -13.63 8.68
N LEU A 2 9.18 -12.45 9.30
CA LEU A 2 7.91 -11.69 9.27
C LEU A 2 8.09 -10.42 8.46
N LEU A 3 7.24 -10.20 7.46
CA LEU A 3 7.24 -9.03 6.59
C LEU A 3 6.06 -8.13 6.98
N ILE A 4 6.30 -6.84 7.17
CA ILE A 4 5.28 -5.87 7.62
C ILE A 4 5.27 -4.67 6.68
N ASP A 5 4.08 -4.30 6.20
CA ASP A 5 3.80 -3.08 5.44
C ASP A 5 2.84 -2.18 6.24
N ILE A 6 3.35 -1.07 6.74
CA ILE A 6 2.61 -0.05 7.49
C ILE A 6 2.22 1.07 6.54
N GLY A 7 1.03 0.94 5.96
CA GLY A 7 0.42 1.98 5.12
C GLY A 7 -0.33 3.03 5.94
N ASN A 8 -0.88 4.03 5.23
CA ASN A 8 -1.67 5.10 5.85
C ASN A 8 -2.99 4.62 6.46
N THR A 9 -3.55 3.50 5.98
CA THR A 9 -4.87 3.01 6.41
C THR A 9 -4.83 1.66 7.09
N ARG A 10 -3.92 0.80 6.66
CA ARG A 10 -3.84 -0.59 7.09
C ARG A 10 -2.40 -0.95 7.43
N ILE A 11 -2.27 -1.86 8.37
CA ILE A 11 -1.05 -2.63 8.59
C ILE A 11 -1.28 -3.97 7.93
N LYS A 12 -0.38 -4.39 7.04
CA LYS A 12 -0.39 -5.71 6.41
C LYS A 12 0.85 -6.47 6.85
N TRP A 13 0.73 -7.79 6.94
CA TRP A 13 1.89 -8.63 7.19
C TRP A 13 1.73 -10.02 6.58
N ALA A 14 2.86 -10.69 6.37
CA ALA A 14 2.93 -12.08 6.00
C ALA A 14 4.09 -12.74 6.76
N GLN A 15 3.85 -13.94 7.27
CA GLN A 15 4.93 -14.77 7.82
C GLN A 15 5.42 -15.71 6.71
N GLN A 16 6.66 -15.52 6.31
CA GLN A 16 7.30 -16.35 5.29
C GLN A 16 7.94 -17.57 5.96
N HIS A 17 7.45 -18.75 5.55
CA HIS A 17 7.95 -20.08 5.89
C HIS A 17 8.42 -20.78 4.61
N ALA A 18 9.47 -21.59 4.69
CA ALA A 18 10.04 -22.26 3.52
C ALA A 18 9.05 -23.20 2.80
N ASP A 19 8.09 -23.76 3.54
CA ASP A 19 7.26 -24.88 3.08
C ASP A 19 5.76 -24.56 2.96
N GLN A 20 5.35 -23.31 3.15
CA GLN A 20 3.92 -22.94 3.14
C GLN A 20 3.62 -21.70 2.30
N PRO A 21 2.48 -21.68 1.59
CA PRO A 21 2.03 -20.49 0.88
C PRO A 21 1.85 -19.32 1.86
N GLU A 22 2.45 -18.19 1.52
CA GLU A 22 2.39 -16.97 2.33
C GLU A 22 0.94 -16.49 2.43
N LYS A 23 0.37 -16.54 3.64
CA LYS A 23 -0.91 -15.91 3.91
C LYS A 23 -0.69 -14.45 4.28
N MET A 24 -1.27 -13.57 3.48
CA MET A 24 -1.32 -12.14 3.77
C MET A 24 -2.46 -11.84 4.75
N HIS A 25 -2.14 -11.05 5.76
CA HIS A 25 -3.09 -10.57 6.77
C HIS A 25 -3.09 -9.04 6.81
N ALA A 26 -4.18 -8.45 7.29
CA ALA A 26 -4.28 -7.00 7.43
C ALA A 26 -5.21 -6.58 8.58
N ILE A 27 -4.88 -5.48 9.24
CA ILE A 27 -5.75 -4.76 10.18
C ILE A 27 -5.87 -3.30 9.77
N VAL A 28 -7.01 -2.68 10.07
CA VAL A 28 -7.24 -1.24 9.90
C VAL A 28 -6.78 -0.54 11.18
N HIS A 29 -5.99 0.53 11.07
CA HIS A 29 -5.51 1.29 12.24
C HIS A 29 -6.10 2.69 12.37
N ILE A 30 -6.76 3.20 11.31
CA ILE A 30 -7.38 4.52 11.35
C ILE A 30 -8.47 4.57 12.42
N ASN A 31 -8.32 5.50 13.37
CA ASN A 31 -9.27 5.76 14.47
C ASN A 31 -9.54 4.54 15.38
N GLN A 32 -8.59 3.60 15.49
CA GLN A 32 -8.73 2.41 16.33
C GLN A 32 -7.51 2.20 17.22
N ASN A 33 -7.73 1.65 18.42
CA ASN A 33 -6.64 1.08 19.20
C ASN A 33 -6.25 -0.27 18.58
N ILE A 34 -5.00 -0.40 18.14
CA ILE A 34 -4.50 -1.59 17.45
C ILE A 34 -4.00 -2.69 18.40
N ASP A 35 -3.86 -2.44 19.70
CA ASP A 35 -3.23 -3.39 20.64
C ASP A 35 -3.96 -4.74 20.67
N ASN A 36 -5.28 -4.72 20.88
CA ASN A 36 -6.06 -5.96 20.92
C ASN A 36 -6.02 -6.71 19.58
N SER A 37 -6.05 -5.98 18.47
CA SER A 37 -5.96 -6.57 17.13
C SER A 37 -4.60 -7.20 16.87
N LEU A 38 -3.51 -6.58 17.33
CA LEU A 38 -2.15 -7.13 17.24
C LEU A 38 -2.00 -8.37 18.13
N ILE A 39 -2.52 -8.34 19.36
CA ILE A 39 -2.54 -9.52 20.26
C ILE A 39 -3.22 -10.69 19.58
N SER A 40 -4.49 -10.52 19.18
CA SER A 40 -5.24 -11.60 18.53
C SER A 40 -4.59 -12.11 17.25
N ALA A 41 -3.85 -11.26 16.54
CA ALA A 41 -3.26 -11.61 15.27
C ALA A 41 -1.88 -12.27 15.38
N TRP A 42 -1.07 -11.92 16.38
CA TRP A 42 0.33 -12.32 16.46
C TRP A 42 0.66 -13.24 17.63
N GLN A 43 -0.18 -13.33 18.67
CA GLN A 43 0.09 -14.16 19.85
C GLN A 43 0.33 -15.64 19.50
N ASP A 44 -0.33 -16.15 18.45
CA ASP A 44 -0.26 -17.54 18.02
C ASP A 44 0.76 -17.76 16.89
N LEU A 45 1.49 -16.71 16.47
CA LEU A 45 2.55 -16.85 15.47
C LEU A 45 3.83 -17.36 16.12
N ASN A 46 4.51 -18.27 15.42
CA ASN A 46 5.87 -18.68 15.77
C ASN A 46 6.79 -17.47 15.80
N LYS A 47 7.73 -17.43 16.76
CA LYS A 47 8.74 -16.37 16.84
C LYS A 47 9.49 -16.28 15.50
N PRO A 48 9.50 -15.13 14.81
CA PRO A 48 10.26 -14.98 13.59
C PRO A 48 11.75 -14.77 13.91
N ASP A 49 12.64 -15.31 13.08
CA ASP A 49 14.08 -15.03 13.18
C ASP A 49 14.39 -13.54 12.97
N LYS A 50 13.57 -12.89 12.14
CA LYS A 50 13.74 -11.52 11.70
C LYS A 50 12.43 -10.90 11.26
N ILE A 51 12.29 -9.60 11.51
CA ILE A 51 11.19 -8.78 11.03
C ILE A 51 11.74 -7.75 10.04
N TYR A 52 11.13 -7.68 8.86
CA TYR A 52 11.36 -6.58 7.91
C TYR A 52 10.12 -5.69 7.88
N LEU A 53 10.33 -4.39 7.99
CA LEU A 53 9.26 -3.41 8.13
C LEU A 53 9.41 -2.30 7.09
N ALA A 54 8.37 -2.09 6.28
CA ALA A 54 8.21 -0.93 5.41
C ALA A 54 7.15 -0.01 6.00
N CYS A 55 7.39 1.30 6.01
CA CYS A 55 6.46 2.27 6.60
C CYS A 55 6.34 3.54 5.76
N VAL A 56 5.11 3.80 5.31
CA VAL A 56 4.69 5.10 4.74
C VAL A 56 3.56 5.75 5.55
N GLY A 57 3.07 5.05 6.59
CA GLY A 57 2.04 5.50 7.50
C GLY A 57 2.55 6.30 8.71
N PRO A 58 1.68 6.50 9.72
CA PRO A 58 2.00 7.28 10.91
C PRO A 58 3.15 6.67 11.74
N GLN A 59 4.08 7.52 12.19
CA GLN A 59 5.27 7.07 12.93
C GLN A 59 4.94 6.51 14.32
N ASN A 60 3.89 7.02 14.98
CA ASN A 60 3.41 6.49 16.25
C ASN A 60 2.91 5.04 16.11
N ILE A 61 2.23 4.72 15.01
CA ILE A 61 1.78 3.35 14.71
C ILE A 61 2.97 2.43 14.49
N LYS A 62 4.00 2.88 13.76
CA LYS A 62 5.26 2.13 13.63
C LYS A 62 5.88 1.83 14.98
N GLN A 63 6.03 2.84 15.84
CA GLN A 63 6.62 2.68 17.17
C GLN A 63 5.83 1.68 18.03
N GLN A 64 4.49 1.77 18.02
CA GLN A 64 3.62 0.82 18.72
C GLN A 64 3.85 -0.62 18.23
N ILE A 65 3.91 -0.83 16.91
CA ILE A 65 4.14 -2.15 16.32
C ILE A 65 5.51 -2.71 16.70
N VAL A 66 6.56 -1.89 16.62
CA VAL A 66 7.92 -2.32 17.00
C VAL A 66 7.97 -2.71 18.47
N HIS A 67 7.42 -1.87 19.35
CA HIS A 67 7.37 -2.15 20.78
C HIS A 67 6.55 -3.41 21.11
N PHE A 68 5.43 -3.61 20.41
CA PHE A 68 4.62 -4.81 20.55
C PHE A 68 5.38 -6.07 20.13
N ALA A 69 6.07 -6.03 18.98
CA ALA A 69 6.88 -7.14 18.49
C ALA A 69 8.03 -7.49 19.44
N GLU A 70 8.73 -6.49 19.99
CA GLU A 70 9.82 -6.69 20.95
C GLU A 70 9.35 -7.29 22.27
N ARG A 71 8.14 -6.92 22.73
CA ARG A 71 7.51 -7.52 23.91
C ARG A 71 7.10 -8.97 23.68
N LEU A 72 6.47 -9.25 22.53
CA LEU A 72 5.98 -10.59 22.20
C LEU A 72 7.13 -11.55 21.90
N TRP A 73 8.18 -11.06 21.24
CA TRP A 73 9.37 -11.83 20.88
C TRP A 73 10.64 -11.11 21.38
N PRO A 74 11.05 -11.35 22.63
CA PRO A 74 12.26 -10.75 23.19
C PRO A 74 13.48 -11.01 22.30
N ALA A 75 14.28 -9.96 22.08
CA ALA A 75 15.47 -9.95 21.22
C ALA A 75 15.23 -10.26 19.73
N VAL A 76 14.01 -10.09 19.21
CA VAL A 76 13.76 -10.18 17.77
C VAL A 76 14.49 -9.05 17.02
N ASN A 77 15.11 -9.38 15.88
CA ASN A 77 15.77 -8.39 15.03
C ASN A 77 14.75 -7.71 14.11
N VAL A 78 14.46 -6.44 14.37
CA VAL A 78 13.58 -5.61 13.53
C VAL A 78 14.40 -4.72 12.62
N GLN A 79 14.20 -4.84 11.31
CA GLN A 79 14.87 -4.02 10.31
C GLN A 79 13.87 -3.23 9.47
N GLU A 80 13.96 -1.90 9.59
CA GLU A 80 13.21 -1.00 8.72
C GLU A 80 13.88 -0.92 7.34
N ILE A 81 13.06 -1.09 6.31
CA ILE A 81 13.45 -0.98 4.91
C ILE A 81 13.19 0.45 4.43
N TYR A 82 14.12 0.96 3.64
CA TYR A 82 14.07 2.33 3.12
C TYR A 82 14.32 2.33 1.62
N THR A 83 13.70 3.29 0.94
CA THR A 83 13.95 3.57 -0.46
C THR A 83 15.43 3.85 -0.71
N ARG A 84 15.97 3.25 -1.78
CA ARG A 84 17.36 3.43 -2.23
C ARG A 84 17.40 4.12 -3.59
N LYS A 85 18.59 4.62 -3.95
CA LYS A 85 18.85 5.16 -5.28
C LYS A 85 18.90 4.05 -6.35
N TYR A 86 19.48 2.90 -5.98
CA TYR A 86 19.58 1.73 -6.84
C TYR A 86 19.52 0.46 -5.98
N ALA A 87 18.76 -0.55 -6.42
CA ALA A 87 18.77 -1.88 -5.83
C ALA A 87 18.20 -2.91 -6.83
N HIS A 88 18.67 -4.15 -6.76
CA HIS A 88 18.13 -5.28 -7.54
C HIS A 88 17.88 -4.99 -9.04
N GLY A 89 18.80 -4.26 -9.68
CA GLY A 89 18.68 -3.91 -11.10
C GLY A 89 17.79 -2.72 -11.41
N VAL A 90 17.15 -2.09 -10.41
CA VAL A 90 16.29 -0.91 -10.61
C VAL A 90 16.98 0.36 -10.12
N CYS A 91 16.99 1.40 -10.96
CA CYS A 91 17.44 2.76 -10.63
C CYS A 91 16.24 3.67 -10.37
N ASN A 92 16.28 4.44 -9.29
CA ASN A 92 15.18 5.33 -8.89
C ASN A 92 15.24 6.67 -9.66
N ALA A 93 14.13 7.05 -10.30
CA ALA A 93 13.98 8.31 -11.05
C ALA A 93 14.04 9.57 -10.18
N TYR A 94 13.64 9.48 -8.90
CA TYR A 94 13.46 10.67 -8.07
C TYR A 94 14.82 11.33 -7.79
N PRO A 95 15.00 12.64 -8.08
CA PRO A 95 16.25 13.34 -7.77
C PRO A 95 16.65 13.24 -6.29
N LYS A 96 15.64 13.30 -5.41
CA LYS A 96 15.75 12.93 -3.99
C LYS A 96 15.08 11.56 -3.80
N TYR A 97 15.84 10.49 -4.02
CA TYR A 97 15.32 9.10 -4.03
C TYR A 97 14.50 8.74 -2.78
N ASN A 98 14.86 9.27 -1.62
CA ASN A 98 14.17 9.05 -0.34
C ASN A 98 12.77 9.69 -0.26
N LYS A 99 12.34 10.46 -1.28
CA LYS A 99 10.98 10.98 -1.39
C LYS A 99 10.01 10.04 -2.11
N LEU A 100 10.50 9.00 -2.78
CA LEU A 100 9.64 7.92 -3.26
C LEU A 100 9.26 7.03 -2.07
N GLY A 101 7.96 6.79 -1.88
CA GLY A 101 7.44 5.90 -0.84
C GLY A 101 8.08 4.53 -0.91
N VAL A 102 8.43 3.96 0.24
CA VAL A 102 9.10 2.65 0.30
C VAL A 102 8.20 1.52 -0.18
N ASP A 103 6.89 1.67 -0.04
CA ASP A 103 5.87 0.77 -0.59
C ASP A 103 5.95 0.70 -2.12
N ARG A 104 5.97 1.86 -2.79
CA ARG A 104 6.15 1.98 -4.25
C ARG A 104 7.51 1.44 -4.66
N TRP A 105 8.57 1.81 -3.94
CA TRP A 105 9.92 1.32 -4.23
C TRP A 105 10.00 -0.20 -4.19
N LEU A 106 9.45 -0.84 -3.17
CA LEU A 106 9.42 -2.30 -3.06
C LEU A 106 8.57 -2.95 -4.15
N ALA A 107 7.45 -2.33 -4.54
CA ALA A 107 6.63 -2.81 -5.66
C ALA A 107 7.39 -2.77 -7.00
N LEU A 108 8.17 -1.71 -7.25
CA LEU A 108 9.03 -1.61 -8.44
C LEU A 108 10.06 -2.73 -8.48
N LEU A 109 10.77 -2.95 -7.36
CA LEU A 109 11.77 -4.00 -7.24
C LEU A 109 11.15 -5.38 -7.46
N ALA A 110 10.02 -5.67 -6.82
CA ALA A 110 9.34 -6.95 -6.93
C ALA A 110 8.83 -7.20 -8.36
N ALA A 111 8.15 -6.23 -8.97
CA ALA A 111 7.61 -6.36 -10.32
C ALA A 111 8.72 -6.54 -11.36
N TYR A 112 9.76 -5.71 -11.32
CA TYR A 112 10.87 -5.81 -12.26
C TYR A 112 11.63 -7.14 -12.08
N HIS A 113 11.86 -7.58 -10.84
CA HIS A 113 12.50 -8.87 -10.57
C HIS A 113 11.67 -10.05 -11.07
N TYR A 114 10.35 -10.04 -10.85
CA TYR A 114 9.46 -11.15 -11.20
C TYR A 114 9.28 -11.28 -12.72
N TYR A 115 9.06 -10.17 -13.42
CA TYR A 115 8.80 -10.19 -14.85
C TYR A 115 10.05 -10.09 -15.72
N ASN A 116 11.16 -9.55 -15.19
CA ASN A 116 12.41 -9.32 -15.91
C ASN A 116 12.21 -8.60 -17.25
N ALA A 117 11.30 -7.63 -17.26
CA ALA A 117 10.81 -6.91 -18.44
C ALA A 117 10.37 -5.49 -18.04
N PRO A 118 10.13 -4.58 -19.00
CA PRO A 118 9.46 -3.32 -18.71
C PRO A 118 8.12 -3.57 -18.02
N VAL A 119 7.83 -2.81 -16.97
CA VAL A 119 6.63 -2.97 -16.16
C VAL A 119 5.97 -1.63 -15.90
N CYS A 120 4.63 -1.62 -15.98
CA CYS A 120 3.80 -0.57 -15.42
C CYS A 120 3.07 -1.14 -14.20
N ILE A 121 3.29 -0.54 -13.04
CA ILE A 121 2.72 -0.97 -11.77
C ILE A 121 1.59 -0.03 -11.42
N VAL A 122 0.36 -0.55 -11.36
CA VAL A 122 -0.81 0.20 -10.86
C VAL A 122 -1.22 -0.39 -9.51
N SER A 123 -1.14 0.42 -8.46
CA SER A 123 -1.55 0.02 -7.10
C SER A 123 -2.85 0.70 -6.71
N CYS A 124 -3.91 -0.09 -6.51
CA CYS A 124 -5.25 0.38 -6.15
C CYS A 124 -5.48 0.30 -4.64
N GLY A 125 -5.00 1.29 -3.89
CA GLY A 125 -5.15 1.39 -2.44
C GLY A 125 -5.93 2.62 -1.98
N SER A 126 -5.59 3.13 -0.79
CA SER A 126 -6.13 4.41 -0.29
C SER A 126 -5.81 5.57 -1.22
N ALA A 127 -4.62 5.52 -1.83
CA ALA A 127 -4.27 6.24 -3.04
C ALA A 127 -4.14 5.24 -4.20
N LEU A 128 -4.37 5.72 -5.42
CA LEU A 128 -3.99 5.02 -6.63
C LEU A 128 -2.61 5.53 -7.05
N THR A 129 -1.67 4.61 -7.30
CA THR A 129 -0.34 4.96 -7.82
C THR A 129 -0.09 4.25 -9.12
N LEU A 130 0.63 4.91 -10.02
CA LEU A 130 1.15 4.33 -11.25
C LEU A 130 2.66 4.60 -11.29
N ASP A 131 3.46 3.58 -11.57
CA ASP A 131 4.91 3.69 -11.70
C ASP A 131 5.38 2.87 -12.91
N ILE A 132 6.37 3.35 -13.66
CA ILE A 132 6.89 2.67 -14.85
C ILE A 132 8.37 2.39 -14.68
N VAL A 133 8.80 1.16 -15.00
CA VAL A 133 10.21 0.78 -15.12
C VAL A 133 10.46 0.28 -16.53
N ASP A 134 11.51 0.80 -17.18
CA ASP A 134 11.88 0.40 -18.53
C ASP A 134 12.68 -0.92 -18.57
N ARG A 135 13.14 -1.30 -19.77
CA ARG A 135 13.88 -2.55 -19.98
C ARG A 135 15.27 -2.55 -19.32
N GLN A 136 15.82 -1.39 -19.05
CA GLN A 136 17.13 -1.22 -18.42
C GLN A 136 17.02 -1.15 -16.89
N GLY A 137 15.81 -1.28 -16.34
CA GLY A 137 15.56 -1.13 -14.92
C GLY A 137 15.52 0.34 -14.48
N GLN A 138 15.43 1.30 -15.39
CA GLN A 138 15.26 2.69 -15.00
C GLN A 138 13.78 2.94 -14.65
N HIS A 139 13.51 3.30 -13.40
CA HIS A 139 12.23 3.88 -13.01
C HIS A 139 12.06 5.21 -13.76
N LEU A 140 10.96 5.38 -14.51
CA LEU A 140 10.70 6.59 -15.32
C LEU A 140 9.88 7.64 -14.56
N GLY A 141 9.58 7.37 -13.29
CA GLY A 141 8.66 8.15 -12.49
C GLY A 141 7.26 7.53 -12.45
N GLY A 142 6.33 8.29 -11.92
CA GLY A 142 4.99 7.82 -11.68
C GLY A 142 4.01 8.92 -11.31
N MET A 143 2.75 8.53 -11.14
CA MET A 143 1.64 9.40 -10.80
C MET A 143 0.94 8.91 -9.53
N ILE A 144 0.34 9.84 -8.79
CA ILE A 144 -0.46 9.55 -7.59
C ILE A 144 -1.79 10.29 -7.73
N MET A 145 -2.90 9.59 -7.52
CA MET A 145 -4.22 10.21 -7.37
C MET A 145 -4.96 9.60 -6.16
N PRO A 146 -6.01 10.23 -5.65
CA PRO A 146 -6.85 9.63 -4.61
C PRO A 146 -7.41 8.27 -5.05
N GLY A 147 -7.52 7.30 -4.14
CA GLY A 147 -8.23 6.06 -4.42
C GLY A 147 -9.75 6.28 -4.47
N LEU A 148 -10.50 5.32 -5.00
CA LEU A 148 -11.95 5.42 -5.21
C LEU A 148 -12.71 5.89 -3.95
N ASN A 149 -12.46 5.24 -2.81
CA ASN A 149 -13.12 5.59 -1.56
C ASN A 149 -12.76 7.01 -1.10
N LEU A 150 -11.51 7.45 -1.31
CA LEU A 150 -11.08 8.79 -0.93
C LEU A 150 -11.72 9.86 -1.82
N MET A 151 -11.89 9.60 -3.12
CA MET A 151 -12.62 10.48 -4.03
C MET A 151 -14.08 10.65 -3.59
N GLN A 152 -14.75 9.55 -3.26
CA GLN A 152 -16.13 9.58 -2.77
C GLN A 152 -16.25 10.33 -1.44
N GLN A 153 -15.33 10.11 -0.51
CA GLN A 153 -15.28 10.84 0.77
C GLN A 153 -15.02 12.34 0.59
N ALA A 154 -14.20 12.72 -0.40
CA ALA A 154 -13.93 14.12 -0.68
C ALA A 154 -15.20 14.85 -1.13
N LEU A 155 -16.00 14.24 -2.01
CA LEU A 155 -17.29 14.79 -2.44
C LEU A 155 -18.29 14.89 -1.28
N SER A 156 -18.38 13.86 -0.44
CA SER A 156 -19.31 13.89 0.71
C SER A 156 -18.95 14.95 1.75
N ARG A 157 -17.68 15.34 1.85
CA ARG A 157 -17.24 16.42 2.74
C ARG A 157 -17.39 17.81 2.13
N GLY A 158 -17.24 17.92 0.80
CA GLY A 158 -17.26 19.18 0.08
C GLY A 158 -18.66 19.66 -0.33
N ALA A 159 -19.67 18.80 -0.29
CA ALA A 159 -21.04 19.13 -0.70
C ALA A 159 -22.06 18.65 0.34
N ALA A 160 -22.85 19.58 0.86
CA ALA A 160 -23.76 19.36 2.00
C ALA A 160 -24.83 18.26 1.81
N ASN A 161 -25.08 17.83 0.56
CA ASN A 161 -26.13 16.87 0.23
C ASN A 161 -25.60 15.57 -0.42
N LEU A 162 -24.28 15.35 -0.43
CA LEU A 162 -23.70 14.13 -0.99
C LEU A 162 -23.32 13.16 0.12
N ASN A 163 -23.97 12.00 0.15
CA ASN A 163 -23.63 10.96 1.11
C ASN A 163 -22.47 10.09 0.59
N TYR A 164 -21.56 9.71 1.48
CA TYR A 164 -20.58 8.68 1.18
C TYR A 164 -21.26 7.33 1.04
N CYS A 165 -21.03 6.63 -0.07
CA CYS A 165 -21.59 5.32 -0.34
C CYS A 165 -20.51 4.37 -0.87
N THR A 166 -20.36 3.20 -0.24
CA THR A 166 -19.43 2.14 -0.65
C THR A 166 -20.03 1.15 -1.64
N LYS A 167 -21.28 1.36 -2.05
CA LYS A 167 -21.98 0.48 -2.97
C LYS A 167 -21.38 0.59 -4.37
N GLN A 168 -21.20 -0.57 -5.00
CA GLN A 168 -20.82 -0.65 -6.41
C GLN A 168 -22.07 -0.51 -7.27
N TYR A 169 -21.92 0.16 -8.41
CA TYR A 169 -22.99 0.40 -9.36
C TYR A 169 -22.60 -0.12 -10.76
N PRO A 170 -23.57 -0.48 -11.62
CA PRO A 170 -23.28 -0.75 -13.02
C PRO A 170 -22.59 0.43 -13.70
N LEU A 171 -21.59 0.14 -14.53
CA LEU A 171 -20.83 1.16 -15.26
C LEU A 171 -21.71 1.87 -16.31
N GLY A 172 -21.44 3.15 -16.53
CA GLY A 172 -22.12 3.97 -17.55
C GLY A 172 -22.76 5.24 -16.99
N LEU A 173 -23.58 5.92 -17.79
CA LEU A 173 -24.34 7.07 -17.33
C LEU A 173 -25.38 6.64 -16.29
N ALA A 174 -25.48 7.39 -15.21
CA ALA A 174 -26.35 7.08 -14.08
C ALA A 174 -27.52 8.08 -13.99
N ASN A 175 -28.65 7.60 -13.49
CA ASN A 175 -29.86 8.39 -13.22
C ASN A 175 -30.11 8.65 -11.73
N ASN A 176 -29.11 8.38 -10.88
CA ASN A 176 -29.12 8.69 -9.44
C ASN A 176 -27.74 9.15 -8.98
N THR A 177 -27.71 9.93 -7.90
CA THR A 177 -26.52 10.62 -7.42
C THR A 177 -25.39 9.68 -7.01
N GLU A 178 -25.69 8.60 -6.29
CA GLU A 178 -24.67 7.68 -5.79
C GLU A 178 -23.97 6.94 -6.93
N ALA A 179 -24.74 6.43 -7.90
CA ALA A 179 -24.20 5.80 -9.09
C ALA A 179 -23.44 6.80 -9.99
N ALA A 180 -23.90 8.05 -10.10
CA ALA A 180 -23.21 9.09 -10.87
C ALA A 180 -21.84 9.43 -10.27
N ILE A 181 -21.75 9.54 -8.94
CA ILE A 181 -20.49 9.74 -8.22
C ILE A 181 -19.56 8.54 -8.40
N TYR A 182 -20.07 7.32 -8.21
CA TYR A 182 -19.28 6.09 -8.37
C TYR A 182 -18.71 5.95 -9.78
N ASN A 183 -19.55 6.10 -10.82
CA ASN A 183 -19.14 5.97 -12.21
C ASN A 183 -18.23 7.12 -12.67
N GLY A 184 -18.46 8.35 -12.21
CA GLY A 184 -17.58 9.48 -12.49
C GLY A 184 -16.17 9.27 -11.93
N ASN A 185 -16.06 8.83 -10.67
CA ASN A 185 -14.76 8.54 -10.04
C ASN A 185 -14.05 7.35 -10.71
N LEU A 186 -14.77 6.29 -11.07
CA LEU A 186 -14.19 5.18 -11.83
C LEU A 186 -13.71 5.61 -13.22
N SER A 187 -14.47 6.46 -13.91
CA SER A 187 -14.06 6.99 -15.22
C SER A 187 -12.77 7.80 -15.11
N ALA A 188 -12.62 8.59 -14.03
CA ALA A 188 -11.38 9.31 -13.74
C ALA A 188 -10.19 8.36 -13.48
N ILE A 189 -10.41 7.27 -12.73
CA ILE A 189 -9.39 6.23 -12.49
C ILE A 189 -8.99 5.53 -13.79
N GLN A 190 -9.97 5.16 -14.62
CA GLN A 190 -9.70 4.55 -15.92
C GLN A 190 -8.86 5.49 -16.80
N GLY A 191 -9.27 6.75 -16.94
CA GLY A 191 -8.51 7.72 -17.72
C GLY A 191 -7.11 8.00 -17.16
N PHE A 192 -6.91 7.92 -15.85
CA PHE A 192 -5.60 8.01 -15.22
C PHE A 192 -4.68 6.84 -15.61
N ILE A 193 -5.20 5.61 -15.62
CA ILE A 193 -4.45 4.42 -16.01
C ILE A 193 -4.14 4.47 -17.51
N GLU A 194 -5.15 4.73 -18.35
CA GLU A 194 -5.01 4.78 -19.80
C GLU A 194 -4.00 5.84 -20.25
N ARG A 195 -3.97 7.01 -19.59
CA ARG A 195 -3.03 8.09 -19.93
C ARG A 195 -1.62 7.84 -19.41
N GLY A 196 -1.46 6.94 -18.44
CA GLY A 196 -0.17 6.56 -17.89
C GLY A 196 0.51 5.41 -18.62
N LEU A 197 -0.17 4.78 -19.59
CA LEU A 197 0.36 3.75 -20.47
C LEU A 197 0.79 4.37 -21.81
#